data_AF-A0A3C1UEZ9-F1
#
_entry.id   AF-A0A3C1UEZ9-F1
#
_cell.length_a   1.000
_cell.length_b   1.000
_cell.length_c   1.000
_cell.angle_alpha   90.00
_cell.angle_beta   90.00
_cell.angle_gamma   90.00
#
_symmetry.space_group_name_H-M   'P 1'
#
loop_
_entity.id
_entity.type
_entity.pdbx_description
1 polymer ?
#
loop_
_entity_poly.entity_id
_entity_poly.type
_entity_poly.pdbx_seq_one_letter_code
_entity_poly.pdbx_strand_id
1 'polypeptide(L)'
;MEQNNIKKVLILGSGALKIGEAGEFDYSGSQALKALKEEKITTVLINPNIATVQTSDEFADKIYFLPVTPYFVEKVIEKER
;
A
#
# COMPACT_ATOMS: atom_id res chain seq x y z
N MET A 1 -3.14 23.88 -12.71
CA MET A 1 -2.33 22.64 -12.60
C MET A 1 -3.18 21.56 -13.24
N GLU A 2 -2.70 20.91 -14.31
CA GLU A 2 -3.45 19.80 -14.93
C GLU A 2 -3.72 18.74 -13.86
N GLN A 3 -5.00 18.46 -13.60
CA GLN A 3 -5.40 17.29 -12.84
C GLN A 3 -5.11 16.07 -13.72
N ASN A 4 -3.90 15.53 -13.60
CA ASN A 4 -3.66 14.15 -14.01
C ASN A 4 -4.66 13.28 -13.23
N ASN A 5 -5.60 12.68 -13.95
CA ASN A 5 -6.69 11.92 -13.37
C ASN A 5 -6.14 10.55 -12.91
N ILE A 6 -5.43 10.54 -11.77
CA ILE A 6 -4.84 9.33 -11.19
C ILE A 6 -5.96 8.41 -10.75
N LYS A 7 -6.11 7.26 -11.41
CA LYS A 7 -7.16 6.28 -11.11
C LYS A 7 -6.69 5.15 -10.20
N LYS A 8 -5.39 4.87 -10.17
CA LYS A 8 -4.81 3.77 -9.40
C LYS A 8 -3.48 4.19 -8.78
N VAL A 9 -3.27 3.84 -7.51
CA VAL A 9 -2.05 4.10 -6.76
C VAL A 9 -1.53 2.80 -6.13
N LEU A 10 -0.22 2.58 -6.25
CA LEU A 10 0.50 1.54 -5.53
C LEU A 10 1.14 2.14 -4.28
N ILE A 11 0.86 1.56 -3.11
CA ILE A 11 1.43 1.91 -1.82
C ILE A 11 2.40 0.81 -1.40
N LEU A 12 3.56 1.23 -0.92
CA LEU A 12 4.57 0.35 -0.35
C LEU A 12 4.51 0.44 1.17
N GLY A 13 4.24 -0.68 1.84
CA GLY A 13 4.27 -0.76 3.30
C GLY A 13 5.71 -0.78 3.85
N SER A 14 5.84 -0.67 5.17
CA SER A 14 7.13 -0.73 5.90
C SER A 14 7.71 -2.15 6.00
N GLY A 15 6.88 -3.18 5.84
CA GLY A 15 7.28 -4.56 6.06
C GLY A 15 7.34 -4.93 7.54
N ALA A 16 8.26 -5.83 7.89
CA ALA A 16 8.38 -6.36 9.25
C ALA A 16 8.78 -5.27 10.24
N LEU A 17 8.24 -5.35 11.47
CA LEU A 17 8.55 -4.43 12.55
C LEU A 17 10.05 -4.52 12.92
N LYS A 18 10.70 -3.37 13.03
CA LYS A 18 12.11 -3.23 13.44
C LYS A 18 12.21 -2.15 14.51
N ILE A 19 13.34 -2.11 15.21
CA ILE A 19 13.62 -1.00 16.13
C ILE A 19 13.69 0.30 15.31
N GLY A 20 12.83 1.26 15.63
CA GLY A 20 12.71 2.53 14.89
C GLY A 20 11.82 2.47 13.64
N GLU A 21 11.16 1.33 13.37
CA GLU A 21 10.18 1.18 12.30
C GLU A 21 9.05 0.26 12.78
N ALA A 22 8.01 0.86 13.37
CA ALA A 22 6.96 0.12 14.06
C ALA A 22 5.55 0.50 13.60
N GLY A 23 4.61 0.62 14.54
CA GLY A 23 3.18 0.80 14.28
C GLY A 23 2.82 2.16 13.65
N GLU A 24 3.72 3.14 13.71
CA GLU A 24 3.53 4.44 13.07
C GLU A 24 3.33 4.33 11.55
N PHE A 25 4.01 3.37 10.90
CA PHE A 25 3.87 3.15 9.47
C PHE A 25 2.61 2.37 9.10
N ASP A 26 2.11 1.52 10.00
CA ASP A 26 0.79 0.91 9.85
C ASP A 26 -0.32 1.96 9.95
N TYR A 27 -0.22 2.84 10.94
CA TYR A 27 -1.15 3.93 11.11
C TYR A 27 -1.14 4.89 9.90
N SER A 28 0.03 5.39 9.49
CA SER A 28 0.14 6.30 8.35
C SER A 28 -0.26 5.64 7.04
N GLY A 29 0.11 4.38 6.80
CA GLY A 29 -0.32 3.61 5.62
C GLY A 29 -1.84 3.44 5.56
N SER A 30 -2.46 3.11 6.70
CA SER A 30 -3.92 2.99 6.83
C SER A 30 -4.64 4.31 6.58
N GLN A 31 -4.09 5.44 7.06
CA GLN A 31 -4.65 6.77 6.77
C GLN A 31 -4.54 7.13 5.28
N ALA A 32 -3.40 6.82 4.64
CA ALA A 32 -3.22 7.06 3.21
C ALA A 32 -4.21 6.24 2.37
N LEU A 33 -4.37 4.95 2.67
CA LEU A 33 -5.36 4.07 2.04
C LEU A 33 -6.78 4.61 2.19
N LYS A 34 -7.14 5.02 3.41
CA LYS A 34 -8.46 5.62 3.69
C LYS A 34 -8.70 6.88 2.84
N ALA A 35 -7.73 7.80 2.80
CA ALA A 35 -7.85 9.04 2.03
C ALA A 35 -7.99 8.77 0.52
N LEU A 36 -7.20 7.85 -0.03
CA LEU A 36 -7.29 7.48 -1.45
C LEU A 36 -8.63 6.82 -1.80
N LYS A 37 -9.17 6.00 -0.89
CA LYS A 37 -10.49 5.38 -1.05
C LYS A 37 -11.62 6.42 -1.04
N GLU A 38 -11.54 7.44 -0.17
CA GLU A 38 -12.49 8.56 -0.12
C GLU A 38 -12.50 9.37 -1.44
N GLU A 39 -11.33 9.50 -2.07
CA GLU A 39 -11.16 10.12 -3.39
C GLU A 39 -11.49 9.17 -4.57
N LYS A 40 -11.99 7.96 -4.30
CA LYS A 40 -12.34 6.92 -5.29
C LYS A 40 -11.16 6.49 -6.17
N ILE A 41 -9.95 6.52 -5.62
CA ILE A 41 -8.74 6.04 -6.28
C ILE A 41 -8.54 4.57 -5.92
N THR A 42 -8.33 3.71 -6.91
CA THR A 42 -8.03 2.29 -6.68
C THR A 42 -6.65 2.14 -6.02
N THR A 43 -6.58 1.36 -4.96
CA THR A 43 -5.38 1.17 -4.14
C THR A 43 -4.84 -0.25 -4.28
N VAL A 44 -3.53 -0.34 -4.49
CA VAL A 44 -2.78 -1.60 -4.41
C VAL A 44 -1.76 -1.45 -3.30
N LEU A 45 -1.70 -2.39 -2.37
CA LEU A 45 -0.72 -2.41 -1.29
C LEU A 45 0.27 -3.56 -1.48
N ILE A 46 1.56 -3.31 -1.29
CA ILE A 46 2.56 -4.36 -1.05
C ILE A 46 3.04 -4.25 0.38
N ASN A 47 2.80 -5.27 1.19
CA ASN A 47 3.32 -5.35 2.55
C ASN A 47 3.42 -6.82 3.00
N PRO A 48 4.61 -7.34 3.35
CA PRO A 48 4.75 -8.72 3.83
C PRO A 48 4.25 -8.92 5.27
N ASN A 49 4.02 -7.85 6.03
CA ASN A 49 3.61 -7.94 7.43
C ASN A 49 2.09 -8.13 7.54
N ILE A 50 1.66 -9.36 7.82
CA ILE A 50 0.25 -9.73 7.99
C ILE A 50 -0.39 -9.17 9.26
N ALA A 51 0.40 -8.68 10.22
CA ALA A 51 -0.07 -8.20 11.51
C ALA A 51 -0.26 -6.67 11.50
N THR A 52 -0.91 -6.14 10.45
CA THR A 52 -1.15 -4.69 10.28
C THR A 52 -2.58 -4.40 9.87
N VAL A 53 -3.10 -3.24 10.27
CA VAL A 53 -4.46 -2.78 9.91
C VAL A 53 -4.55 -2.51 8.40
N GLN A 54 -3.50 -1.94 7.80
CA GLN A 54 -3.46 -1.66 6.36
C GLN A 54 -3.56 -2.91 5.48
N THR A 55 -3.22 -4.10 5.99
CA THR A 55 -3.35 -5.38 5.29
C THR A 55 -4.68 -6.08 5.50
N SER A 56 -5.69 -5.40 6.03
CA SER A 56 -7.06 -5.92 6.10
C SER A 56 -7.84 -5.62 4.82
N ASP A 57 -8.81 -6.48 4.51
CA ASP A 57 -9.64 -6.39 3.29
C ASP A 57 -10.46 -5.08 3.22
N GLU A 58 -10.57 -4.34 4.32
CA GLU A 58 -11.32 -3.09 4.38
C GLU A 58 -10.54 -1.88 3.85
N PHE A 59 -9.20 -1.91 3.89
CA PHE A 59 -8.36 -0.73 3.68
C PHE A 59 -7.79 -0.61 2.26
N ALA A 60 -7.39 -1.71 1.63
CA ALA A 60 -6.84 -1.70 0.26
C ALA A 60 -7.70 -2.54 -0.69
N ASP A 61 -7.86 -2.10 -1.94
CA ASP A 61 -8.62 -2.87 -2.93
C ASP A 61 -7.89 -4.16 -3.34
N LYS A 62 -6.55 -4.14 -3.28
CA LYS A 62 -5.71 -5.31 -3.56
C LYS A 62 -4.46 -5.32 -2.72
N ILE A 63 -4.16 -6.47 -2.12
CA ILE A 63 -3.01 -6.65 -1.24
C ILE A 63 -2.09 -7.73 -1.81
N TYR A 64 -0.80 -7.42 -1.84
CA TYR A 64 0.27 -8.34 -2.17
C TYR A 64 1.14 -8.55 -0.92
N PHE A 65 1.04 -9.75 -0.34
CA PHE A 65 1.92 -10.21 0.74
C PHE A 65 3.28 -10.65 0.18
N LEU A 66 4.00 -9.69 -0.38
CA LEU A 66 5.32 -9.88 -0.99
C LEU A 66 6.35 -8.98 -0.29
N PRO A 67 7.64 -9.37 -0.29
CA PRO A 67 8.70 -8.49 0.19
C PRO A 67 8.71 -7.16 -0.56
N VAL A 68 8.91 -6.06 0.16
CA VAL A 68 9.06 -4.72 -0.44
C VAL A 68 10.49 -4.56 -0.96
N THR A 69 10.81 -5.28 -2.03
CA THR A 69 12.09 -5.18 -2.75
C THR A 69 11.85 -4.75 -4.19
N PRO A 70 12.83 -4.11 -4.87
CA PRO A 70 12.67 -3.64 -6.24
C PRO A 70 12.12 -4.72 -7.19
N TYR A 71 12.65 -5.95 -7.09
CA TYR A 71 12.21 -7.07 -7.91
C TYR A 71 10.71 -7.37 -7.80
N PHE A 72 10.17 -7.48 -6.59
CA PHE A 72 8.75 -7.78 -6.40
C PHE A 72 7.87 -6.58 -6.72
N VAL A 73 8.31 -5.37 -6.39
CA VAL A 73 7.59 -4.14 -6.72
C VAL A 73 7.46 -3.97 -8.22
N GLU A 74 8.54 -4.16 -9.00
CA GLU A 74 8.52 -4.11 -10.46
C GLU A 74 7.55 -5.14 -11.04
N LYS A 75 7.53 -6.37 -10.51
CA LYS A 75 6.61 -7.43 -10.96
C LYS A 75 5.14 -7.10 -10.67
N VAL A 76 4.85 -6.45 -9.54
CA VAL A 76 3.50 -5.99 -9.23
C VAL A 76 3.11 -4.82 -10.15
N ILE A 77 4.02 -3.86 -10.39
CA ILE A 77 3.78 -2.76 -11.33
C ILE A 77 3.48 -3.30 -12.74
N GLU A 78 4.25 -4.27 -13.23
CA GLU A 78 4.03 -4.93 -14.52
C GLU A 78 2.64 -5.59 -14.60
N LYS A 79 2.17 -6.19 -13.50
CA LYS A 79 0.87 -6.87 -13.41
C LYS A 79 -0.32 -5.92 -13.24
N GLU A 80 -0.12 -4.75 -12.64
CA GLU A 80 -1.19 -3.79 -12.29
C GLU A 80 -1.39 -2.67 -13.30
N ARG A 81 -0.46 -2.50 -14.26
CA ARG A 81 -0.60 -1.64 -15.43
C ARG A 81 -1.73 -2.12 -16.33
#